data_AF-A0A524MTR4-F1
#
_entry.id   AF-A0A524MTR4-F1
#
_cell.length_a   1.000
_cell.length_b   1.000
_cell.length_c   1.000
_cell.angle_alpha   90.00
_cell.angle_beta   90.00
_cell.angle_gamma   90.00
#
_symmetry.space_group_name_H-M   'P 1'
#
loop_
_entity.id
_entity.type
_entity.pdbx_description
1 polymer ?
#
loop_
_entity_poly.entity_id
_entity_poly.type
_entity_poly.pdbx_seq_one_letter_code
_entity_poly.pdbx_strand_id
1 'polypeptide(L)' 'MKSMGIVLLVTGGILLLVGTLLVCCGGRLPHVRLPGDVRAQWKGMTLFFPLATCIVLSVVLTIVVNLILRLIGKK' A
#
# COMPACT_ATOMS: atom_id res chain seq x y z
N MET A 1 4.48 -18.09 22.44
CA MET A 1 3.24 -17.32 22.15
C MET A 1 3.49 -16.00 21.41
N LYS A 2 4.44 -15.14 21.84
CA LYS A 2 4.78 -13.88 21.13
C LYS A 2 5.17 -14.05 19.65
N SER A 3 5.97 -15.06 19.30
CA SER A 3 6.38 -15.32 17.92
C SER A 3 5.19 -15.57 16.98
N MET A 4 4.21 -16.37 17.40
CA MET A 4 3.01 -16.66 16.62
C MET A 4 2.14 -15.42 16.38
N GLY A 5 2.03 -14.52 17.38
CA GLY A 5 1.32 -13.25 17.22
C GLY A 5 1.99 -12.30 16.22
N ILE A 6 3.33 -12.28 16.18
CA ILE A 6 4.09 -11.50 15.21
C ILE A 6 3.88 -12.04 13.80
N VAL A 7 3.92 -13.37 13.63
CA VAL A 7 3.65 -13.99 12.33
C VAL A 7 2.26 -13.63 11.82
N LEU A 8 1.22 -13.72 12.66
CA LEU A 8 -0.14 -13.32 12.26
C LEU A 8 -0.24 -11.85 11.85
N LEU A 9 0.39 -10.95 12.60
CA LEU A 9 0.38 -9.51 12.28
C LEU A 9 1.07 -9.20 10.95
N VAL A 10 2.21 -9.84 10.70
CA VAL A 10 2.96 -9.66 9.44
C VAL A 10 2.17 -10.23 8.26
N THR A 11 1.67 -11.47 8.37
CA THR A 11 0.91 -12.10 7.28
C THR A 11 -0.40 -11.37 7.01
N GLY A 12 -1.11 -10.91 8.04
CA GLY A 12 -2.33 -10.11 7.90
C GLY A 12 -2.07 -8.75 7.24
N GLY A 13 -0.97 -8.08 7.59
CA GLY A 13 -0.54 -6.83 6.95
C GLY A 13 -0.23 -7.01 5.46
N ILE A 14 0.46 -8.09 5.10
CA ILE A 14 0.75 -8.44 3.69
C ILE A 14 -0.55 -8.72 2.93
N LEU A 15 -1.46 -9.51 3.48
CA LEU A 15 -2.76 -9.82 2.86
C LEU A 15 -3.60 -8.56 2.62
N LEU A 16 -3.66 -7.64 3.59
CA LEU A 16 -4.36 -6.36 3.43
C LEU A 16 -3.73 -5.49 2.32
N LEU A 17 -2.39 -5.44 2.25
CA LEU A 17 -1.68 -4.69 1.23
C LEU A 17 -1.96 -5.28 -0.18
N VAL A 18 -1.88 -6.60 -0.33
CA VAL A 18 -2.17 -7.30 -1.59
C VAL A 18 -3.64 -7.14 -1.98
N GLY A 19 -4.58 -7.29 -1.04
CA GLY A 19 -6.01 -7.10 -1.30
C GLY A 19 -6.33 -5.67 -1.75
N THR A 20 -5.72 -4.67 -1.11
CA THR A 20 -5.88 -3.25 -1.49
C THR A 20 -5.32 -2.99 -2.89
N LEU A 21 -4.14 -3.54 -3.21
CA LEU A 21 -3.56 -3.45 -4.55
C LEU A 21 -4.44 -4.11 -5.61
N LEU A 22 -5.00 -5.29 -5.33
CA LEU A 22 -5.90 -5.99 -6.26
C LEU A 22 -7.21 -5.23 -6.48
N VAL A 23 -7.79 -4.61 -5.45
CA VAL A 23 -8.99 -3.76 -5.60
C VAL A 23 -8.68 -2.50 -6.41
N CYS A 24 -7.56 -1.82 -6.12
CA CYS A 24 -7.16 -0.61 -6.86
C CYS A 24 -6.76 -0.91 -8.31
N CYS A 25 -6.12 -2.04 -8.59
CA CYS A 25 -5.65 -2.41 -9.93
C CYS A 25 -6.73 -3.13 -10.76
N GLY A 26 -7.61 -3.91 -10.09
CA GLY A 26 -8.75 -4.60 -10.69
C GLY A 26 -9.94 -3.68 -10.98
N GLY A 27 -10.05 -2.56 -10.26
CA GLY A 27 -10.95 -1.45 -10.57
C GLY A 27 -10.45 -0.68 -11.79
N ARG A 28 -10.52 -1.27 -12.98
CA ARG A 28 -10.52 -0.49 -14.24
C ARG A 28 -11.73 0.42 -14.21
N LEU A 29 -11.58 1.62 -13.65
CA LEU A 29 -12.61 2.65 -13.72
C LEU A 29 -12.92 2.92 -15.20
N PRO A 30 -14.14 2.59 -15.66
CA PRO A 30 -14.62 3.09 -16.93
C PRO A 30 -14.93 4.57 -16.69
N HIS A 31 -14.11 5.43 -17.29
CA HIS A 31 -14.53 6.77 -17.72
C HIS A 31 -14.93 7.83 -16.68
N VAL A 32 -14.67 7.66 -15.38
CA VAL A 32 -14.86 8.76 -14.42
C VAL A 32 -13.51 9.29 -13.95
N ARG A 33 -13.25 10.58 -14.22
CA ARG A 33 -12.11 11.33 -13.70
C ARG A 33 -12.22 11.39 -12.17
N LEU A 34 -11.74 10.37 -11.47
CA LEU A 34 -11.54 10.46 -10.03
C LEU A 34 -10.29 11.32 -9.77
N PRO A 35 -10.38 12.37 -8.95
CA PRO A 35 -9.25 13.20 -8.58
C PRO A 35 -8.34 12.36 -7.66
N GLY A 36 -7.25 11.82 -8.21
CA GLY A 36 -6.29 11.02 -7.42
C GLY A 36 -5.37 10.11 -8.23
N ASP A 37 -5.83 9.54 -9.34
CA ASP A 37 -4.96 8.86 -10.30
C ASP A 37 -4.44 9.89 -11.32
N VAL A 38 -3.21 10.36 -11.13
CA VAL A 38 -2.57 11.28 -12.08
C VAL A 38 -2.25 10.47 -13.34
N ARG A 39 -3.19 10.49 -14.28
CA ARG A 39 -2.94 10.10 -15.68
C ARG A 39 -2.44 11.34 -16.40
N ALA A 40 -1.13 11.49 -16.48
CA ALA A 40 -0.53 12.46 -17.38
C ALA A 40 -0.56 11.87 -18.79
N GLN A 41 -1.52 12.32 -19.60
CA GLN A 41 -1.57 12.02 -21.03
C GLN A 41 -0.86 13.12 -21.80
N TRP A 42 0.29 12.79 -22.39
CA TRP A 42 0.93 13.58 -23.43
C TRP A 42 0.62 12.96 -24.80
N LYS A 43 0.76 13.74 -25.89
CA LYS A 43 0.61 13.28 -27.28
C LYS A 43 1.49 12.04 -27.50
N GLY A 44 0.92 10.83 -27.34
CA GLY A 44 1.59 9.54 -27.51
C GLY A 44 2.04 8.80 -26.24
N MET A 45 1.94 9.37 -25.03
CA MET A 45 2.42 8.73 -23.80
C MET A 45 1.46 8.93 -22.62
N THR A 46 0.99 7.82 -22.03
CA THR A 46 0.16 7.77 -20.81
C THR A 46 1.01 7.39 -19.61
N LEU A 47 1.33 8.33 -18.74
CA LEU A 47 1.98 8.03 -17.46
C LEU A 47 0.91 7.92 -16.36
N PHE A 48 0.76 6.72 -15.80
CA PHE A 48 -0.14 6.44 -14.70
C PHE A 48 0.62 6.54 -13.38
N PHE A 49 0.23 7.49 -12.52
CA PHE A 49 0.81 7.63 -11.19
C PHE A 49 -0.20 7.21 -10.12
N PRO A 50 -0.10 5.98 -9.58
CA PRO A 50 -1.06 5.44 -8.62
C PRO A 50 -0.77 5.98 -7.20
N LEU A 51 -1.03 7.28 -6.98
CA LEU A 51 -0.72 7.96 -5.71
C LEU A 51 -1.33 7.27 -4.49
N ALA A 52 -2.53 6.72 -4.63
CA ALA A 52 -3.18 5.95 -3.56
C ALA A 52 -2.33 4.76 -3.09
N THR A 53 -1.72 4.03 -4.02
CA THR A 53 -0.83 2.89 -3.68
C THR A 53 0.44 3.36 -2.99
N CYS A 54 1.02 4.48 -3.43
CA CYS A 54 2.21 5.06 -2.82
C CYS A 54 1.95 5.50 -1.37
N ILE A 55 0.78 6.10 -1.11
CA ILE A 55 0.38 6.53 0.24
C ILE A 55 0.16 5.33 1.15
N VAL A 56 -0.59 4.32 0.71
CA VAL A 56 -0.83 3.09 1.48
C VAL A 56 0.50 2.39 1.79
N LEU A 57 1.35 2.23 0.79
CA LEU A 57 2.67 1.62 0.96
C LEU A 57 3.51 2.39 1.99
N SER A 58 3.53 3.73 1.92
CA SER A 58 4.26 4.59 2.85
C SER A 58 3.78 4.44 4.30
N VAL A 59 2.46 4.44 4.52
CA VAL A 59 1.87 4.26 5.85
C VAL A 59 2.20 2.88 6.40
N VAL A 60 2.07 1.82 5.59
CA VAL A 60 2.42 0.46 6.01
C VAL A 60 3.89 0.35 6.37
N LEU A 61 4.79 0.86 5.52
CA LEU A 61 6.23 0.87 5.80
C LEU A 61 6.55 1.61 7.09
N THR A 62 5.91 2.76 7.31
CA THR A 62 6.10 3.57 8.52
C THR A 62 5.68 2.80 9.77
N ILE A 63 4.53 2.13 9.74
CA ILE A 63 4.05 1.30 10.86
C ILE A 63 5.01 0.14 11.13
N VAL A 64 5.45 -0.56 10.08
CA VAL A 64 6.38 -1.71 10.20
C VAL A 64 7.72 -1.26 10.78
N VAL A 65 8.33 -0.21 10.23
CA VAL A 65 9.61 0.33 10.71
C VAL A 65 9.48 0.79 12.16
N ASN A 66 8.43 1.55 12.50
CA ASN A 66 8.23 2.03 13.86
C ASN A 66 8.00 0.87 14.85
N LEU A 67 7.28 -0.18 14.45
CA LEU A 67 7.09 -1.37 15.27
C LEU A 67 8.42 -2.11 15.51
N ILE A 68 9.24 -2.28 14.47
CA ILE A 68 10.57 -2.90 14.58
C ILE A 68 11.46 -2.08 15.52
N LEU A 69 11.54 -0.76 15.32
CA LEU A 69 12.32 0.15 16.17
C LEU A 69 11.86 0.08 17.63
N ARG A 70 10.54 0.07 17.86
CA ARG A 70 9.96 -0.02 19.21
C ARG A 70 10.24 -1.36 19.88
N LEU A 71 10.29 -2.47 19.13
CA LEU A 71 10.61 -3.79 19.65
C LEU A 71 12.11 -3.96 19.95
N ILE A 72 12.99 -3.34 19.15
CA ILE A 72 14.44 -3.37 19.34
C ILE A 72 14.86 -2.44 20.50
N GLY A 73 14.27 -1.24 20.60
CA GLY A 73 14.58 -0.27 21.66
C GLY A 73 13.97 -0.61 23.03
N LYS A 74 13.20 -1.70 23.14
CA LYS A 74 12.70 -2.23 24.41
C LYS A 74 13.57 -3.35 24.99
N LYS A 75 14.82 -3.44 24.52
CA LYS A 75 15.89 -4.27 25.08
C LYS A 75 16.85 -3.38 25.85
#